data_AF-A0A929L004-F1
#
_entry.id   AF-A0A929L004-F1
#
_cell.length_a   1.000
_cell.length_b   1.000
_cell.length_c   1.000
_cell.angle_alpha   90.00
_cell.angle_beta   90.00
_cell.angle_gamma   90.00
#
_symmetry.space_group_name_H-M   'P 1'
#
loop_
_entity.id
_entity.type
_entity.pdbx_description
1 polymer ?
#
loop_
_entity_poly.entity_id
_entity_poly.type
_entity_poly.pdbx_seq_one_letter_code
_entity_poly.pdbx_strand_id
1 'polypeptide(L)'
;MNINMKAYASKYWWLIGLVSSLLLLLCSRVGWYALVNFLIVGMAAYVNKQAADRKKRIEGNIAEIRKMNKAQKRQFLEADAKEVRSLQSSNRMLMYLCLGAAILDAYTFFYNYSNGKTAVLISDVIPAAADPYLLAFGIILNLVFYFSFVMRMNQNMVQGIYAQPKPARKQQPAKVQKTASQSKKRK
;
A
#
# COMPACT_ATOMS: atom_id res chain seq x y z
N MET A 1 15.86 -6.98 7.71
CA MET A 1 14.76 -7.83 7.21
C MET A 1 15.11 -8.35 5.82
N ASN A 2 15.27 -9.66 5.69
CA ASN A 2 15.78 -10.36 4.50
C ASN A 2 14.90 -10.06 3.26
N ILE A 3 15.48 -9.92 2.05
CA ILE A 3 14.72 -9.55 0.82
C ILE A 3 13.58 -10.53 0.56
N ASN A 4 13.81 -11.81 0.82
CA ASN A 4 12.81 -12.86 0.72
C ASN A 4 11.63 -12.64 1.68
N MET A 5 11.87 -12.24 2.94
CA MET A 5 10.78 -11.99 3.91
C MET A 5 9.84 -10.87 3.49
N LYS A 6 10.35 -9.81 2.84
CA LYS A 6 9.52 -8.71 2.32
C LYS A 6 8.62 -9.17 1.18
N ALA A 7 9.12 -10.05 0.32
CA ALA A 7 8.34 -10.62 -0.79
C ALA A 7 7.24 -11.57 -0.28
N TYR A 8 7.55 -12.42 0.71
CA TYR A 8 6.57 -13.30 1.35
C TYR A 8 5.46 -12.52 2.06
N ALA A 9 5.81 -11.55 2.91
CA ALA A 9 4.83 -10.71 3.61
C ALA A 9 3.93 -9.94 2.63
N SER A 10 4.50 -9.39 1.55
CA SER A 10 3.73 -8.68 0.51
C SER A 10 2.81 -9.61 -0.30
N LYS A 11 3.11 -10.90 -0.44
CA LYS A 11 2.25 -11.84 -1.19
C LYS A 11 1.06 -12.30 -0.35
N TYR A 12 1.31 -12.60 0.92
CA TYR A 12 0.33 -13.20 1.83
C TYR A 12 -0.38 -12.19 2.74
N TRP A 13 -0.19 -10.89 2.51
CA TRP A 13 -0.81 -9.82 3.31
C TRP A 13 -2.32 -10.02 3.53
N TRP A 14 -3.08 -10.36 2.48
CA TRP A 14 -4.53 -10.57 2.57
C TRP A 14 -4.89 -11.76 3.46
N LEU A 15 -4.11 -12.84 3.39
CA LEU A 15 -4.32 -14.04 4.19
C LEU A 15 -4.02 -13.76 5.66
N ILE A 16 -2.95 -13.00 5.95
CA ILE A 16 -2.63 -12.55 7.31
C ILE A 16 -3.80 -11.76 7.90
N GLY A 17 -4.39 -10.84 7.11
CA GLY A 17 -5.56 -10.07 7.52
C GLY A 17 -6.79 -10.94 7.80
N LEU A 18 -7.08 -11.91 6.93
CA LEU A 18 -8.20 -12.84 7.12
C LEU A 18 -8.00 -13.73 8.36
N VAL A 19 -6.80 -14.30 8.55
CA VAL A 19 -6.50 -15.13 9.71
C VAL A 19 -6.58 -14.33 11.00
N SER A 20 -6.05 -13.10 11.02
CA SER A 20 -6.20 -12.18 12.16
C SER A 20 -7.68 -11.93 12.49
N SER A 21 -8.48 -11.60 11.47
CA SER A 21 -9.92 -11.33 11.65
C SER A 21 -10.68 -12.56 12.17
N LEU A 22 -10.33 -13.75 11.70
CA LEU A 22 -10.91 -15.02 12.17
C LEU A 22 -10.53 -15.31 13.63
N LEU A 23 -9.27 -15.11 14.02
CA LEU A 23 -8.84 -15.33 15.41
C LEU A 23 -9.55 -14.39 16.39
N LEU A 24 -9.74 -13.13 16.00
CA LEU A 24 -10.46 -12.14 16.81
C LEU A 24 -11.97 -12.43 16.87
N LEU A 25 -12.55 -12.90 15.77
CA LEU A 25 -13.94 -13.34 15.71
C LEU A 25 -14.21 -14.59 16.56
N LEU A 26 -13.24 -15.51 16.63
CA LEU A 26 -13.30 -16.72 17.44
C LEU A 26 -13.02 -16.47 18.93
N CYS A 27 -12.48 -15.31 19.30
CA CYS A 27 -12.28 -14.93 20.69
C CYS A 27 -13.65 -14.65 21.35
N SER A 28 -14.05 -15.46 22.33
CA SER A 28 -15.42 -15.46 22.87
C SER A 28 -15.83 -14.11 23.51
N ARG A 29 -14.84 -13.35 23.99
CA ARG A 29 -15.02 -12.05 24.64
C ARG A 29 -14.98 -10.87 23.66
N VAL A 30 -14.57 -11.09 22.40
CA VAL A 30 -14.59 -10.09 21.33
C VAL A 30 -15.69 -10.41 20.32
N GLY A 31 -15.76 -11.64 19.82
CA GLY A 31 -16.86 -12.16 19.01
C GLY A 31 -17.20 -11.26 17.82
N TRP A 32 -18.50 -10.94 17.67
CA TRP A 32 -19.02 -10.18 16.54
C TRP A 32 -18.47 -8.74 16.43
N TYR A 33 -17.92 -8.17 17.51
CA TYR A 33 -17.27 -6.86 17.45
C TYR A 33 -16.06 -6.88 16.50
N ALA A 34 -15.44 -8.05 16.30
CA ALA A 34 -14.33 -8.24 15.37
C ALA A 34 -14.75 -8.18 13.89
N LEU A 35 -16.04 -8.05 13.55
CA LEU A 35 -16.51 -7.83 12.17
C LEU A 35 -15.88 -6.58 11.53
N VAL A 36 -15.51 -5.60 12.35
CA VAL A 36 -14.77 -4.40 11.90
C VAL A 36 -13.43 -4.78 11.25
N ASN A 37 -12.74 -5.82 11.73
CA ASN A 37 -11.48 -6.27 11.13
C ASN A 37 -11.68 -6.82 9.70
N PHE A 38 -12.77 -7.53 9.43
CA PHE A 38 -13.12 -7.96 8.07
C PHE A 38 -13.37 -6.77 7.13
N LEU A 39 -14.02 -5.72 7.64
CA LEU A 39 -14.22 -4.48 6.89
C LEU A 39 -12.88 -3.82 6.53
N ILE A 40 -11.93 -3.78 7.48
CA ILE A 40 -10.59 -3.24 7.27
C ILE A 40 -9.85 -4.06 6.19
N VAL A 41 -9.92 -5.40 6.24
CA VAL A 41 -9.33 -6.27 5.21
C VAL A 41 -9.96 -6.00 3.83
N GLY A 42 -11.28 -5.84 3.77
CA GLY A 42 -12.01 -5.49 2.55
C GLY A 42 -11.58 -4.14 1.96
N MET A 43 -11.48 -3.11 2.82
CA MET A 43 -10.97 -1.79 2.41
C MET A 43 -9.53 -1.86 1.91
N ALA A 44 -8.65 -2.61 2.57
CA ALA A 44 -7.28 -2.81 2.12
C ALA A 44 -7.22 -3.51 0.75
N ALA A 45 -8.06 -4.52 0.51
CA ALA A 45 -8.17 -5.18 -0.79
C ALA A 45 -8.61 -4.20 -1.89
N TYR A 46 -9.59 -3.36 -1.59
CA TYR A 46 -10.07 -2.32 -2.50
C TYR A 46 -8.98 -1.29 -2.83
N VAL A 47 -8.29 -0.75 -1.83
CA VAL A 47 -7.19 0.24 -2.01
C VAL A 47 -6.02 -0.37 -2.79
N ASN A 48 -5.66 -1.62 -2.49
CA ASN A 48 -4.62 -2.33 -3.23
C ASN A 48 -5.03 -2.58 -4.70
N LYS A 49 -6.30 -2.90 -4.97
CA LYS A 49 -6.81 -3.03 -6.33
C LYS A 49 -6.69 -1.71 -7.10
N GLN A 50 -7.12 -0.59 -6.51
CA GLN A 50 -6.97 0.73 -7.15
C GLN A 50 -5.50 1.06 -7.46
N ALA A 51 -4.58 0.79 -6.52
CA ALA A 51 -3.16 1.02 -6.74
C ALA A 51 -2.58 0.16 -7.87
N ALA A 52 -2.99 -1.12 -7.94
CA ALA A 52 -2.59 -2.04 -9.01
C ALA A 52 -3.15 -1.64 -10.38
N ASP A 53 -4.42 -1.24 -10.43
CA ASP A 53 -5.07 -0.77 -11.66
C ASP A 53 -4.40 0.51 -12.18
N ARG A 54 -4.09 1.46 -11.29
CA ARG A 54 -3.31 2.66 -11.64
C ARG A 54 -1.94 2.31 -12.22
N LYS A 55 -1.20 1.41 -11.56
CA LYS A 55 0.10 0.93 -12.03
C LYS A 55 0.01 0.36 -13.44
N LYS A 56 -0.96 -0.52 -13.68
CA LYS A 56 -1.20 -1.14 -15.00
C LYS A 56 -1.54 -0.10 -16.07
N ARG A 57 -2.37 0.91 -15.76
CA ARG A 57 -2.70 2.01 -16.69
C ARG A 57 -1.46 2.82 -17.07
N ILE A 58 -0.62 3.17 -16.09
CA ILE A 58 0.61 3.94 -16.35
C ILE A 58 1.58 3.11 -17.19
N GLU A 59 1.83 1.86 -16.82
CA GLU A 59 2.75 0.95 -17.51
C GLU A 59 2.29 0.62 -18.93
N GLY A 60 0.99 0.39 -19.13
CA GLY A 60 0.40 0.14 -20.45
C GLY A 60 0.47 1.34 -21.39
N ASN A 61 0.36 2.56 -20.84
CA ASN A 61 0.26 3.78 -21.65
C ASN A 61 1.57 4.59 -21.72
N ILE A 62 2.71 4.06 -21.25
CA ILE A 62 4.01 4.78 -21.26
C ILE A 62 4.35 5.34 -22.65
N ALA A 63 4.11 4.55 -23.70
CA ALA A 63 4.41 4.95 -25.07
C ALA A 63 3.53 6.11 -25.56
N GLU A 64 2.25 6.11 -25.16
CA GLU A 64 1.29 7.17 -25.49
C GLU A 64 1.57 8.44 -24.68
N ILE A 65 1.87 8.30 -23.39
CA ILE A 65 2.24 9.43 -22.51
C ILE A 65 3.49 10.14 -23.03
N ARG A 66 4.43 9.41 -23.65
CA ARG A 66 5.61 10.01 -24.29
C ARG A 66 5.28 10.83 -25.54
N LYS A 67 4.18 10.52 -26.23
CA LYS A 67 3.71 11.21 -27.44
C LYS A 67 2.75 12.37 -27.15
N MET A 68 2.28 12.54 -25.91
CA MET A 68 1.36 13.61 -25.52
C MET A 68 1.98 15.01 -25.64
N ASN A 69 1.17 15.98 -26.06
CA ASN A 69 1.55 17.39 -26.07
C ASN A 69 1.67 17.95 -24.64
N LYS A 70 2.38 19.09 -24.50
CA LYS A 70 2.67 19.70 -23.19
C LYS A 70 1.42 19.96 -22.33
N ALA A 71 0.31 20.38 -22.95
CA ALA A 71 -0.95 20.63 -22.24
C ALA A 71 -1.61 19.32 -21.75
N GLN A 72 -1.69 18.28 -22.60
CA GLN A 72 -2.24 16.96 -22.25
C GLN A 72 -1.42 16.29 -21.16
N LYS A 73 -0.08 16.40 -21.25
CA LYS A 73 0.82 15.87 -20.24
C LYS A 73 0.60 16.54 -18.88
N ARG A 74 0.37 17.86 -18.85
CA ARG A 74 0.07 18.57 -17.60
C ARG A 74 -1.25 18.10 -16.98
N GLN A 75 -2.31 17.95 -17.77
CA GLN A 75 -3.60 17.43 -17.30
C GLN A 75 -3.49 16.00 -16.76
N PHE A 76 -2.75 15.13 -17.46
CA PHE A 76 -2.47 13.77 -16.99
C PHE A 76 -1.73 13.77 -15.66
N LEU A 77 -0.68 14.60 -15.51
CA LEU A 77 0.10 14.68 -14.27
C LEU A 77 -0.73 15.26 -13.10
N GLU A 78 -1.62 16.22 -13.36
CA GLU A 78 -2.50 16.77 -12.33
C GLU A 78 -3.56 15.74 -11.88
N ALA A 79 -4.13 14.97 -12.81
CA ALA A 79 -5.05 13.88 -12.49
C ALA A 79 -4.36 12.76 -11.70
N ASP A 80 -3.17 12.35 -12.14
CA ASP A 80 -2.36 11.32 -11.48
C ASP A 80 -1.94 11.75 -10.05
N ALA A 81 -1.56 13.02 -9.87
CA ALA A 81 -1.22 13.56 -8.55
C ALA A 81 -2.41 13.54 -7.57
N LYS A 82 -3.64 13.79 -8.05
CA LYS A 82 -4.86 13.65 -7.22
C LYS A 82 -5.10 12.20 -6.81
N GLU A 83 -4.95 11.26 -7.75
CA GLU A 83 -5.13 9.83 -7.49
C GLU A 83 -4.08 9.31 -6.48
N VAL A 84 -2.80 9.68 -6.63
CA VAL A 84 -1.74 9.32 -5.68
C VAL A 84 -2.02 9.85 -4.29
N ARG A 85 -2.46 11.12 -4.16
CA ARG A 85 -2.81 11.70 -2.85
C ARG A 85 -3.97 10.94 -2.20
N SER A 86 -4.99 10.57 -2.97
CA SER A 86 -6.12 9.77 -2.48
C SER A 86 -5.68 8.38 -1.99
N LEU A 87 -4.81 7.69 -2.74
CA LEU A 87 -4.24 6.40 -2.34
C LEU A 87 -3.37 6.51 -1.08
N GLN A 88 -2.53 7.54 -0.98
CA GLN A 88 -1.71 7.79 0.21
C GLN A 88 -2.56 8.11 1.44
N SER A 89 -3.61 8.91 1.28
CA SER A 89 -4.57 9.21 2.34
C SER A 89 -5.30 7.94 2.79
N SER A 90 -5.77 7.12 1.86
CA SER A 90 -6.43 5.84 2.16
C SER A 90 -5.50 4.87 2.89
N ASN A 91 -4.23 4.79 2.48
CA ASN A 91 -3.21 3.98 3.15
C ASN A 91 -2.95 4.44 4.60
N ARG A 92 -2.89 5.77 4.84
CA ARG A 92 -2.77 6.31 6.20
C ARG A 92 -4.03 6.06 7.02
N MET A 93 -5.21 6.19 6.42
CA MET A 93 -6.49 5.92 7.10
C MET A 93 -6.58 4.46 7.56
N LEU A 94 -6.13 3.51 6.74
CA LEU A 94 -6.06 2.09 7.11
C LEU A 94 -5.18 1.83 8.34
N MET A 95 -4.08 2.57 8.52
CA MET A 95 -3.27 2.47 9.73
C MET A 95 -4.08 2.81 10.99
N TYR A 96 -4.78 3.93 10.95
CA TYR A 96 -5.59 4.39 12.09
C TYR A 96 -6.75 3.44 12.36
N LEU A 97 -7.35 2.87 11.31
CA LEU A 97 -8.40 1.86 11.44
C LEU A 97 -7.86 0.57 12.07
N CYS A 98 -6.70 0.06 11.64
CA CYS A 98 -6.08 -1.12 12.25
C CYS A 98 -5.75 -0.90 13.73
N LEU A 99 -5.18 0.26 14.07
CA LEU A 99 -4.84 0.59 15.46
C LEU A 99 -6.10 0.78 16.32
N GLY A 100 -7.08 1.52 15.80
CA GLY A 100 -8.36 1.75 16.46
C GLY A 100 -9.11 0.44 16.71
N ALA A 101 -9.15 -0.45 15.72
CA ALA A 101 -9.75 -1.79 15.87
C ALA A 101 -9.02 -2.61 16.93
N ALA A 102 -7.68 -2.66 16.92
CA ALA A 102 -6.91 -3.39 17.93
C ALA A 102 -7.17 -2.89 19.36
N ILE A 103 -7.29 -1.57 19.55
CA ILE A 103 -7.63 -0.96 20.85
C ILE A 103 -9.06 -1.32 21.25
N LEU A 104 -10.01 -1.22 20.32
CA LEU A 104 -11.42 -1.56 20.56
C LEU A 104 -11.60 -3.05 20.88
N ASP A 105 -10.90 -3.95 20.19
CA ASP A 105 -10.94 -5.39 20.44
C ASP A 105 -10.38 -5.71 21.84
N ALA A 106 -9.24 -5.12 22.21
CA ALA A 106 -8.67 -5.26 23.54
C ALA A 106 -9.61 -4.71 24.63
N TYR A 107 -10.15 -3.51 24.44
CA TYR A 107 -11.12 -2.91 25.36
C TYR A 107 -12.36 -3.78 25.54
N THR A 108 -12.92 -4.26 24.43
CA THR A 108 -14.10 -5.13 24.40
C THR A 108 -13.83 -6.43 25.16
N PHE A 109 -12.65 -7.03 24.94
CA PHE A 109 -12.21 -8.20 25.69
C PHE A 109 -12.17 -7.91 27.20
N PHE A 110 -11.48 -6.86 27.63
CA PHE A 110 -11.33 -6.54 29.06
C PHE A 110 -12.68 -6.21 29.74
N TYR A 111 -13.55 -5.48 29.04
CA TYR A 111 -14.88 -5.17 29.52
C TYR A 111 -15.71 -6.45 29.69
N ASN A 112 -15.75 -7.31 28.66
CA ASN A 112 -16.54 -8.54 28.70
C ASN A 112 -15.98 -9.57 29.69
N TYR A 113 -14.66 -9.68 29.81
CA TYR A 113 -13.99 -10.53 30.79
C TYR A 113 -14.35 -10.10 32.22
N SER A 114 -14.21 -8.80 32.54
CA SER A 114 -14.50 -8.25 33.87
C SER A 114 -15.97 -8.36 34.27
N ASN A 115 -16.88 -8.35 33.29
CA ASN A 115 -18.33 -8.45 33.52
C ASN A 115 -18.87 -9.88 33.39
N GLY A 116 -18.02 -10.88 33.15
CA GLY A 116 -18.46 -12.26 32.94
C GLY A 116 -19.33 -12.46 31.69
N LYS A 117 -19.35 -11.50 30.75
CA LYS A 117 -20.18 -11.53 29.54
C LYS A 117 -19.43 -12.16 28.36
N THR A 118 -20.16 -12.87 27.52
CA THR A 118 -19.64 -13.44 26.27
C THR A 118 -20.22 -12.64 25.10
N ALA A 119 -19.39 -12.31 24.11
CA ALA A 119 -19.82 -11.58 22.91
C ALA A 119 -20.46 -12.58 21.93
N VAL A 120 -21.75 -12.84 22.15
CA VAL A 120 -22.53 -13.89 21.48
C VAL A 120 -22.53 -13.74 19.96
N LEU A 121 -21.98 -14.75 19.27
CA LEU A 121 -22.36 -15.22 17.93
C LEU A 121 -21.61 -16.51 17.53
N ILE A 122 -20.42 -16.80 18.10
CA ILE A 122 -19.60 -17.99 17.73
C ILE A 122 -18.95 -18.67 18.97
N SER A 123 -19.33 -18.28 20.19
CA SER A 123 -18.49 -18.36 21.38
C SER A 123 -18.32 -19.71 22.09
N ASP A 124 -18.96 -20.79 21.67
CA ASP A 124 -18.88 -22.07 22.42
C ASP A 124 -18.00 -23.13 21.74
N VAL A 125 -17.30 -22.76 20.66
CA VAL A 125 -16.43 -23.69 19.90
C VAL A 125 -15.06 -23.84 20.56
N ILE A 126 -14.56 -22.81 21.24
CA ILE A 126 -13.20 -22.78 21.79
C ILE A 126 -13.24 -22.59 23.30
N PRO A 127 -12.44 -23.33 24.09
CA PRO A 127 -12.35 -23.15 25.53
C PRO A 127 -12.00 -21.70 25.89
N ALA A 128 -12.73 -21.09 26.85
CA ALA A 128 -12.50 -19.71 27.29
C ALA A 128 -11.05 -19.45 27.77
N ALA A 129 -10.34 -20.49 28.23
CA ALA A 129 -8.92 -20.40 28.59
C ALA A 129 -8.01 -20.01 27.40
N ALA A 130 -8.46 -20.23 26.16
CA ALA A 130 -7.73 -19.85 24.96
C ALA A 130 -7.91 -18.37 24.56
N ASP A 131 -8.93 -17.68 25.08
CA ASP A 131 -9.30 -16.34 24.62
C ASP A 131 -8.16 -15.30 24.72
N PRO A 132 -7.33 -15.25 25.80
CA PRO A 132 -6.21 -14.31 25.87
C PRO A 132 -5.17 -14.55 24.77
N TYR A 133 -4.93 -15.82 24.43
CA TYR A 133 -4.00 -16.18 23.37
C TYR A 133 -4.57 -15.82 22.00
N LEU A 134 -5.86 -16.10 21.76
CA LEU A 134 -6.54 -15.72 20.52
C LEU A 134 -6.52 -14.20 20.32
N LEU A 135 -6.79 -13.43 21.37
CA LEU A 135 -6.72 -11.97 21.34
C LEU A 135 -5.29 -11.51 21.02
N ALA A 136 -4.29 -12.00 21.75
CA ALA A 136 -2.90 -11.59 21.56
C ALA A 136 -2.40 -11.92 20.15
N PHE A 137 -2.61 -13.16 19.68
CA PHE A 137 -2.24 -13.57 18.32
C PHE A 137 -3.03 -12.80 17.26
N GLY A 138 -4.33 -12.57 17.49
CA GLY A 138 -5.19 -11.80 16.60
C GLY A 138 -4.69 -10.37 16.41
N ILE A 139 -4.39 -9.66 17.51
CA ILE A 139 -3.85 -8.29 17.49
C ILE A 139 -2.46 -8.25 16.83
N ILE A 140 -1.57 -9.18 17.19
CA ILE A 140 -0.23 -9.25 16.57
C ILE A 140 -0.36 -9.45 15.06
N LEU A 141 -1.20 -10.38 14.61
CA LEU A 141 -1.43 -10.61 13.20
C LEU A 141 -2.10 -9.42 12.51
N ASN A 142 -2.94 -8.64 13.20
CA ASN A 142 -3.52 -7.40 12.66
C ASN A 142 -2.43 -6.35 12.39
N LEU A 143 -1.49 -6.20 13.33
CA LEU A 143 -0.34 -5.32 13.13
C LEU A 143 0.57 -5.81 12.00
N VAL A 144 0.86 -7.11 11.93
CA VAL A 144 1.63 -7.71 10.84
C VAL A 144 0.91 -7.55 9.49
N PHE A 145 -0.41 -7.67 9.46
CA PHE A 145 -1.24 -7.39 8.30
C PHE A 145 -1.02 -5.96 7.81
N TYR A 146 -1.09 -4.98 8.71
CA TYR A 146 -0.83 -3.58 8.36
C TYR A 146 0.57 -3.37 7.75
N PHE A 147 1.63 -3.87 8.41
CA PHE A 147 2.99 -3.73 7.88
C PHE A 147 3.15 -4.40 6.51
N SER A 148 2.56 -5.59 6.34
CA SER A 148 2.56 -6.35 5.09
C SER A 148 1.81 -5.60 3.98
N PHE A 149 0.67 -4.99 4.32
CA PHE A 149 -0.10 -4.15 3.41
C PHE A 149 0.67 -2.89 2.99
N VAL A 150 1.36 -2.22 3.90
CA VAL A 150 2.22 -1.07 3.57
C VAL A 150 3.33 -1.48 2.60
N MET A 151 3.97 -2.62 2.82
CA MET A 151 4.98 -3.15 1.88
C MET A 151 4.36 -3.43 0.50
N ARG A 152 3.16 -4.00 0.47
CA ARG A 152 2.42 -4.26 -0.78
C ARG A 152 2.05 -2.96 -1.51
N MET A 153 1.53 -1.97 -0.79
CA MET A 153 1.21 -0.65 -1.34
C MET A 153 2.45 0.04 -1.90
N ASN A 154 3.59 -0.04 -1.21
CA ASN A 154 4.85 0.51 -1.71
C ASN A 154 5.33 -0.16 -3.01
N GLN A 155 4.99 -1.43 -3.26
CA GLN A 155 5.28 -2.11 -4.54
C GLN A 155 4.33 -1.71 -5.69
N ASN A 156 3.11 -1.32 -5.34
CA ASN A 156 2.07 -0.94 -6.30
C ASN A 156 2.03 0.56 -6.58
N MET A 157 2.49 1.39 -5.65
CA MET A 157 2.71 2.81 -5.89
C MET A 157 3.91 2.99 -6.82
N VAL A 158 3.64 3.15 -8.11
CA VAL A 158 4.62 3.69 -9.05
C VAL A 158 4.95 5.11 -8.57
N GLN A 159 6.15 5.30 -8.02
CA GLN A 159 6.76 6.63 -7.96
C GLN A 159 6.81 7.08 -9.42
N GLY A 160 6.01 8.08 -9.76
CA GLY A 160 5.59 8.34 -11.13
C GLY A 160 6.75 8.42 -12.14
N ILE A 161 6.37 8.58 -13.40
CA ILE A 161 7.16 8.76 -14.62
C ILE A 161 8.34 9.78 -14.49
N TYR A 162 8.45 10.46 -13.36
CA TYR A 162 9.52 11.34 -12.87
C TYR A 162 10.90 10.67 -12.66
N ALA A 163 11.00 9.35 -12.51
CA ALA A 163 12.28 8.67 -12.29
C ALA A 163 12.96 8.14 -13.57
N GLN A 164 12.53 8.59 -14.76
CA GLN A 164 13.38 8.41 -15.95
C GLN A 164 14.56 9.40 -15.81
N PRO A 165 15.82 8.93 -15.72
CA PRO A 165 16.95 9.84 -15.81
C PRO A 165 16.79 10.66 -17.09
N LYS A 166 16.96 11.99 -17.00
CA LYS A 166 17.10 12.84 -18.20
C LYS A 166 18.04 12.08 -19.15
N PRO A 167 17.68 11.87 -20.44
CA PRO A 167 18.65 11.31 -21.36
C PRO A 167 19.89 12.17 -21.26
N ALA A 168 21.04 11.54 -20.99
CA ALA A 168 22.33 12.21 -20.92
C ALA A 168 22.39 13.16 -22.11
N ARG A 169 22.48 14.47 -21.83
CA ARG A 169 22.58 15.51 -22.85
C ARG A 169 23.75 15.07 -23.72
N LYS A 170 23.48 14.52 -24.91
CA LYS A 170 24.53 14.19 -25.88
C LYS A 170 25.32 15.48 -26.02
N GLN A 171 26.55 15.48 -25.51
CA GLN A 171 27.48 16.56 -25.73
C GLN A 171 27.55 16.67 -27.26
N GLN A 172 26.98 17.74 -27.81
CA GLN A 172 27.21 18.07 -29.20
C GLN A 172 28.72 18.19 -29.35
N PRO A 173 29.35 17.49 -30.29
CA PRO A 173 30.77 17.64 -30.51
C PRO A 173 31.04 19.12 -30.81
N ALA A 174 31.98 19.70 -30.06
CA ALA A 174 32.46 21.04 -30.30
C ALA A 174 32.75 21.19 -31.79
N LYS A 175 32.04 22.10 -32.47
CA LYS A 175 32.41 22.51 -33.82
C LYS A 175 33.82 23.06 -33.74
N VAL A 176 34.77 22.27 -34.22
CA VAL A 176 36.13 22.71 -34.53
C VAL A 176 35.98 23.83 -35.57
N GLN A 177 36.07 25.08 -35.13
CA GLN A 177 36.32 26.21 -36.01
C GLN A 177 37.73 26.04 -36.57
N LYS A 178 37.84 25.34 -37.71
CA LYS A 178 39.01 25.46 -38.59
C LYS A 178 38.88 26.79 -39.31
N THR A 179 39.55 27.81 -38.81
CA THR A 179 39.90 28.99 -39.61
C THR A 179 40.95 28.57 -40.64
N ALA A 180 40.47 28.09 -41.79
CA ALA A 180 41.28 28.05 -42.99
C ALA A 180 41.38 29.48 -43.53
N SER A 181 42.49 30.16 -43.23
CA SER A 181 42.86 31.40 -43.90
C SER A 181 44.01 31.10 -44.86
N GLN A 182 43.66 30.67 -46.07
CA GLN A 182 44.52 30.71 -47.24
C GLN A 182 43.67 31.16 -48.44
N SER A 183 43.90 32.38 -48.91
CA SER A 183 44.00 32.74 -50.33
C SER A 183 44.20 34.27 -50.43
N LYS A 184 45.43 34.77 -50.62
CA LYS A 184 46.02 35.15 -51.93
C LYS A 184 45.15 36.11 -52.77
N LYS A 185 45.64 37.36 -52.91
CA LYS A 185 45.56 38.32 -54.04
C LYS A 185 46.12 39.64 -53.48
N ARG A 186 46.98 40.43 -54.12
CA ARG A 186 47.29 40.65 -55.54
C ARG A 186 48.51 41.58 -55.63
N LYS A 187 49.26 41.42 -56.72
CA LYS A 187 50.16 42.37 -57.40
C LYS A 187 51.44 42.80 -56.69
#